data_AF-A0A0Q9WGV5-F1
#
_entry.id   AF-A0A0Q9WGV5-F1
#
_cell.length_a   1.000
_cell.length_b   1.000
_cell.length_c   1.000
_cell.angle_alpha   90.00
_cell.angle_beta   90.00
_cell.angle_gamma   90.00
#
_symmetry.space_group_name_H-M   'P 1'
#
loop_
_entity.id
_entity.type
_entity.pdbx_description
1 polymer ?
#
loop_
_entity_poly.entity_id
_entity_poly.type
_entity_poly.pdbx_seq_one_letter_code
_entity_poly.pdbx_strand_id
1 'polypeptide(L)'
;MLSFKLYVINLLLLLLLTGQLLTDPALSTSKIDFINNIIAKVQNERPVETLLFMKRRTDINCPLQEISPVGLATLRLDERTVVNVKQLFNSEALALVCMSELADSQLLTTVAQNLDRMREARIVILSQVIPSNLEEFLRIVSEQANEYNLVNLIVLHSTLYNFEGSISAYRLQPFPSPIFESVLDINDGPIFPKVWLNFRGKTAVILPDLSPPRSMLITNPRTGEQKLGGSSDRFIMEFAQKNNINLQWHHNLSDIGVLNLRALAGVMGLPIPFRRHRTSFSLHQIIMVMGVFSLVLSSYFNANLSTLLTKHPQLKQIQNFEELRRSGLSVLFDRSFKVVLKKEIGKINFDKLLPNVEYLPTKQYENKILTLNTSYAYHMHTNIWEVLDRYQKSHNRIVLCKSHELKLLGDAPLSNILKKNSVYREAFLDFVHNTNRFGLRNHWEFTAGQNTMSNVHSRLANTSREVNLDFKPTPLNIEDLKWLWKLLCICYGVAGLVFIGEICIGHWQKKRADRDAFIPTQYIP
;
A
#
# COMPACT_ATOMS: atom_id res chain seq x y z
N MET A 1 35.27 -91.23 4.91
CA MET A 1 35.67 -90.05 4.10
C MET A 1 34.57 -88.98 3.99
N LEU A 2 33.70 -88.79 4.99
CA LEU A 2 32.68 -87.72 5.00
C LEU A 2 32.73 -86.78 6.23
N SER A 3 33.50 -87.10 7.27
CA SER A 3 33.60 -86.23 8.47
C SER A 3 34.60 -85.08 8.31
N PHE A 4 35.62 -85.23 7.45
CA PHE A 4 36.65 -84.20 7.24
C PHE A 4 36.24 -83.03 6.34
N LYS A 5 35.18 -83.17 5.53
CA LYS A 5 34.69 -82.08 4.65
C LYS A 5 33.81 -81.05 5.38
N LEU A 6 33.21 -81.41 6.52
CA LEU A 6 32.33 -80.50 7.26
C LEU A 6 33.12 -79.47 8.09
N TYR A 7 34.29 -79.85 8.59
CA TYR A 7 35.15 -78.97 9.39
C TYR A 7 35.78 -77.85 8.56
N VAL A 8 36.15 -78.14 7.31
CA VAL A 8 36.74 -77.15 6.39
C VAL A 8 35.70 -76.11 5.95
N ILE A 9 34.44 -76.51 5.79
CA ILE A 9 33.33 -75.59 5.43
C ILE A 9 32.96 -74.70 6.63
N ASN A 10 32.96 -75.22 7.85
CA ASN A 10 32.73 -74.42 9.06
C ASN A 10 33.88 -73.45 9.37
N LEU A 11 35.14 -73.83 9.08
CA LEU A 11 36.29 -72.93 9.24
C LEU A 11 36.27 -71.81 8.17
N LEU A 12 35.83 -72.10 6.95
CA LEU A 12 35.67 -71.09 5.90
C LEU A 12 34.51 -70.12 6.20
N LEU A 13 33.41 -70.61 6.82
CA LEU A 13 32.30 -69.75 7.24
C LEU A 13 32.69 -68.80 8.39
N LEU A 14 33.54 -69.26 9.31
CA LEU A 14 34.05 -68.42 10.41
C LEU A 14 35.04 -67.34 9.92
N LEU A 15 35.83 -67.62 8.89
CA LEU A 15 36.74 -66.64 8.27
C LEU A 15 36.02 -65.65 7.34
N LEU A 16 34.88 -66.03 6.76
CA LEU A 16 34.03 -65.13 5.97
C LEU A 16 33.19 -64.16 6.83
N LEU A 17 32.96 -64.48 8.11
CA LEU A 17 32.27 -63.61 9.07
C LEU A 17 33.19 -62.57 9.73
N THR A 18 34.52 -62.73 9.66
CA THR A 18 35.51 -61.75 10.16
C THR A 18 36.02 -60.79 9.08
N GLY A 19 35.49 -60.89 7.85
CA GLY A 19 35.88 -60.07 6.70
C GLY A 19 35.03 -58.82 6.47
N GLN A 20 34.18 -58.42 7.43
CA GLN A 20 33.57 -57.09 7.40
C GLN A 20 34.59 -56.08 7.91
N LEU A 21 35.09 -55.31 6.94
CA LEU A 21 35.82 -54.07 7.09
C LEU A 21 35.40 -53.32 8.37
N LEU A 22 36.38 -53.10 9.26
CA LEU A 22 36.30 -52.20 10.39
C LEU A 22 35.97 -50.79 9.88
N THR A 23 34.70 -50.40 9.91
CA THR A 23 34.34 -48.99 10.08
C THR A 23 34.18 -48.77 11.58
N ASP A 24 35.12 -48.04 12.18
CA ASP A 24 35.12 -47.75 13.62
C ASP A 24 33.81 -47.05 14.05
N PRO A 25 32.97 -47.68 14.90
CA PRO A 25 31.73 -47.05 15.38
C PRO A 25 31.99 -45.86 16.31
N ALA A 26 33.15 -45.79 16.95
CA ALA A 26 33.54 -44.69 17.85
C ALA A 26 33.77 -43.34 17.13
N LEU A 27 34.00 -43.36 15.81
CA LEU A 27 34.31 -42.16 15.04
C LEU A 27 33.06 -41.46 14.45
N SER A 28 32.00 -42.24 14.18
CA SER A 28 30.69 -41.70 13.76
C SER A 28 30.00 -40.87 14.86
N THR A 29 30.24 -41.22 16.12
CA THR A 29 29.66 -40.59 17.31
C THR A 29 30.09 -39.13 17.50
N SER A 30 31.38 -38.79 17.31
CA SER A 30 31.89 -37.42 17.55
C SER A 30 31.29 -36.37 16.60
N LYS A 31 31.00 -36.78 15.36
CA LYS A 31 30.40 -35.94 14.31
C LYS A 31 28.94 -35.59 14.61
N ILE A 32 28.17 -36.60 14.99
CA ILE A 32 26.76 -36.46 15.38
C ILE A 32 26.66 -35.59 16.63
N ASP A 33 27.58 -35.76 17.58
CA ASP A 33 27.64 -34.96 18.82
C ASP A 33 27.89 -33.48 18.54
N PHE A 34 28.77 -33.13 17.59
CA PHE A 34 29.01 -31.74 17.21
C PHE A 34 27.76 -31.07 16.62
N ILE A 35 27.06 -31.73 15.68
CA ILE A 35 25.84 -31.18 15.09
C ILE A 35 24.71 -31.12 16.12
N ASN A 36 24.60 -32.12 17.00
CA ASN A 36 23.64 -32.10 18.10
C ASN A 36 23.90 -30.94 19.07
N ASN A 37 25.16 -30.63 19.36
CA ASN A 37 25.53 -29.47 20.17
C ASN A 37 25.10 -28.15 19.49
N ILE A 38 25.32 -28.03 18.18
CA ILE A 38 24.83 -26.87 17.41
C ILE A 38 23.30 -26.77 17.49
N ILE A 39 22.57 -27.87 17.28
CA ILE A 39 21.10 -27.87 17.37
C ILE A 39 20.66 -27.45 18.77
N ALA A 40 21.28 -27.98 19.83
CA ALA A 40 20.99 -27.62 21.21
C ALA A 40 21.26 -26.14 21.51
N LYS A 41 22.37 -25.59 21.01
CA LYS A 41 22.69 -24.17 21.15
C LYS A 41 21.70 -23.28 20.40
N VAL A 42 21.34 -23.65 19.17
CA VAL A 42 20.33 -22.93 18.37
C VAL A 42 18.95 -22.98 19.04
N GLN A 43 18.59 -24.09 19.70
CA GLN A 43 17.36 -24.23 20.49
C GLN A 43 17.32 -23.25 21.67
N ASN A 44 18.45 -23.06 22.35
CA ASN A 44 18.58 -22.14 23.47
C ASN A 44 18.52 -20.67 23.04
N GLU A 45 18.98 -20.33 21.83
CA GLU A 45 18.92 -18.96 21.28
C GLU A 45 17.48 -18.55 20.91
N ARG A 46 16.77 -19.45 20.22
CA ARG A 46 15.36 -19.29 19.83
C ARG A 46 14.76 -20.68 19.66
N PRO A 47 13.52 -20.95 20.15
CA PRO A 47 12.94 -22.28 20.03
C PRO A 47 12.94 -22.74 18.56
N VAL A 48 13.35 -23.99 18.33
CA VAL A 48 13.15 -24.71 17.07
C VAL A 48 12.05 -25.72 17.32
N GLU A 49 11.04 -25.72 16.46
CA GLU A 49 9.95 -26.68 16.52
C GLU A 49 9.96 -27.63 15.31
N THR A 50 10.56 -27.19 14.19
CA THR A 50 10.69 -28.01 12.97
C THR A 50 12.11 -28.03 12.45
N LEU A 51 12.63 -29.23 12.20
CA LEU A 51 13.90 -29.44 11.54
C LEU A 51 13.67 -29.83 10.09
N LEU A 52 14.29 -29.08 9.18
CA LEU A 52 14.22 -29.33 7.75
C LEU A 52 15.59 -29.82 7.26
N PHE A 53 15.71 -31.12 7.04
CA PHE A 53 16.89 -31.71 6.41
C PHE A 53 16.72 -31.72 4.90
N MET A 54 17.70 -31.17 4.20
CA MET A 54 17.71 -31.08 2.75
C MET A 54 18.99 -31.69 2.23
N LYS A 55 18.86 -32.66 1.33
CA LYS A 55 20.01 -33.24 0.63
C LYS A 55 19.63 -33.58 -0.81
N ARG A 56 20.63 -33.71 -1.66
CA ARG A 56 20.41 -34.23 -3.01
C ARG A 56 20.16 -35.74 -2.94
N ARG A 57 19.25 -36.26 -3.78
CA ARG A 57 18.91 -37.69 -3.81
C ARG A 57 20.11 -38.60 -4.12
N THR A 58 21.06 -38.11 -4.90
CA THR A 58 22.29 -38.82 -5.28
C THR A 58 23.40 -38.74 -4.24
N ASP A 59 23.24 -37.93 -3.18
CA ASP A 59 24.25 -37.80 -2.13
C ASP A 59 24.04 -38.86 -1.02
N ILE A 60 25.00 -39.78 -0.97
CA ILE A 60 25.04 -40.94 -0.07
C ILE A 60 25.85 -40.61 1.19
N ASN A 61 26.74 -39.60 1.17
CA ASN A 61 27.70 -39.32 2.24
C ASN A 61 27.30 -38.14 3.15
N CYS A 62 26.01 -37.76 3.13
CA CYS A 62 25.50 -36.69 3.98
C CYS A 62 25.44 -37.14 5.46
N PRO A 63 26.13 -36.46 6.38
CA PRO A 63 26.19 -36.81 7.81
C PRO A 63 24.85 -36.74 8.53
N LEU A 64 23.87 -36.05 7.94
CA LEU A 64 22.58 -35.76 8.54
C LEU A 64 21.62 -36.96 8.51
N GLN A 65 21.97 -38.05 7.82
CA GLN A 65 21.08 -39.20 7.65
C GLN A 65 20.86 -39.99 8.95
N GLU A 66 21.85 -39.99 9.84
CA GLU A 66 21.84 -40.72 11.11
C GLU A 66 21.29 -39.87 12.27
N ILE A 67 21.13 -38.56 12.06
CA ILE A 67 20.67 -37.64 13.10
C ILE A 67 19.15 -37.77 13.23
N SER A 68 18.70 -38.26 14.39
CA SER A 68 17.29 -38.32 14.76
C SER A 68 17.07 -37.65 16.11
N PRO A 69 16.87 -36.33 16.14
CA PRO A 69 16.70 -35.60 17.39
C PRO A 69 15.33 -35.96 18.00
N VAL A 70 15.35 -36.36 19.26
CA VAL A 70 14.15 -36.75 20.00
C VAL A 70 13.33 -35.49 20.32
N GLY A 71 12.03 -35.51 20.01
CA GLY A 71 11.09 -34.43 20.36
C GLY A 71 10.96 -33.28 19.35
N LEU A 72 11.63 -33.34 18.19
CA LEU A 72 11.52 -32.33 17.13
C LEU A 72 10.85 -32.90 15.87
N ALA A 73 9.88 -32.16 15.31
CA ALA A 73 9.26 -32.54 14.04
C ALA A 73 10.29 -32.44 12.92
N THR A 74 10.65 -33.59 12.34
CA THR A 74 11.77 -33.71 11.40
C THR A 74 11.27 -34.00 9.99
N LEU A 75 11.53 -33.07 9.06
CA LEU A 75 11.25 -33.19 7.64
C LEU A 75 12.55 -33.53 6.89
N ARG A 76 12.57 -34.61 6.12
CA ARG A 76 13.69 -34.99 5.26
C ARG A 76 13.24 -34.87 3.81
N LEU A 77 13.76 -33.87 3.11
CA LEU A 77 13.34 -33.48 1.77
C LEU A 77 14.53 -33.54 0.78
N ASP A 78 14.21 -33.69 -0.50
CA ASP A 78 15.14 -33.68 -1.62
C ASP A 78 15.00 -32.42 -2.49
N GLU A 79 15.80 -32.34 -3.57
CA GLU A 79 15.78 -31.20 -4.49
C GLU A 79 14.46 -30.97 -5.23
N ARG A 80 13.58 -31.98 -5.30
CA ARG A 80 12.30 -31.93 -6.06
C ARG A 80 11.09 -31.75 -5.15
N THR A 81 11.20 -32.11 -3.87
CA THR A 81 10.09 -32.01 -2.93
C THR A 81 9.89 -30.57 -2.45
N VAL A 82 8.69 -30.04 -2.70
CA VAL A 82 8.25 -28.72 -2.24
C VAL A 82 7.03 -28.89 -1.33
N VAL A 83 7.20 -28.48 -0.09
CA VAL A 83 6.25 -28.54 1.01
C VAL A 83 6.23 -27.16 1.66
N ASN A 84 5.04 -26.58 1.82
CA ASN A 84 4.91 -25.29 2.50
C ASN A 84 5.02 -25.50 4.02
N VAL A 85 6.25 -25.40 4.55
CA VAL A 85 6.57 -25.67 5.96
C VAL A 85 5.73 -24.78 6.88
N LYS A 86 5.60 -23.50 6.54
CA LYS A 86 4.84 -22.53 7.33
C LYS A 86 3.37 -22.90 7.50
N GLN A 87 2.76 -23.45 6.46
CA GLN A 87 1.33 -23.75 6.45
C GLN A 87 1.01 -25.08 7.14
N LEU A 88 1.90 -26.06 7.05
CA LEU A 88 1.68 -27.41 7.54
C LEU A 88 2.25 -27.65 8.95
N PHE A 89 3.28 -26.88 9.32
CA PHE A 89 3.97 -26.98 10.60
C PHE A 89 3.93 -25.62 11.32
N ASN A 90 5.08 -24.95 11.48
CA ASN A 90 5.19 -23.68 12.20
C ASN A 90 6.17 -22.73 11.49
N SER A 91 6.40 -21.56 12.10
CA SER A 91 7.33 -20.54 11.60
C SER A 91 8.73 -20.62 12.24
N GLU A 92 8.97 -21.57 13.14
CA GLU A 92 10.20 -21.75 13.93
C GLU A 92 11.01 -22.95 13.42
N ALA A 93 11.51 -22.83 12.19
CA ALA A 93 12.28 -23.88 11.53
C ALA A 93 13.80 -23.62 11.55
N LEU A 94 14.56 -24.71 11.67
CA LEU A 94 15.99 -24.79 11.40
C LEU A 94 16.21 -25.73 10.21
N ALA A 95 16.80 -25.21 9.13
CA ALA A 95 17.14 -25.99 7.95
C ALA A 95 18.61 -26.43 7.99
N LEU A 96 18.84 -27.72 7.84
CA LEU A 96 20.15 -28.35 7.77
C LEU A 96 20.33 -28.88 6.34
N VAL A 97 21.28 -28.31 5.59
CA VAL A 97 21.47 -28.60 4.16
C VAL A 97 22.85 -29.23 3.95
N CYS A 98 22.89 -30.40 3.30
CA CYS A 98 24.15 -31.02 2.87
C CYS A 98 24.50 -30.58 1.45
N MET A 99 25.74 -30.14 1.24
CA MET A 99 26.28 -29.81 -0.08
C MET A 99 27.70 -30.37 -0.22
N SER A 100 27.89 -31.22 -1.23
CA SER A 100 29.17 -31.88 -1.50
C SER A 100 29.83 -31.32 -2.76
N GLU A 101 29.02 -30.82 -3.71
CA GLU A 101 29.47 -30.24 -4.98
C GLU A 101 29.02 -28.78 -5.14
N LEU A 102 29.67 -28.03 -6.04
CA LEU A 102 29.25 -26.67 -6.42
C LEU A 102 27.82 -26.64 -6.99
N ALA A 103 27.44 -27.69 -7.72
CA ALA A 103 26.11 -27.82 -8.32
C ALA A 103 24.99 -27.95 -7.26
N ASP A 104 25.32 -28.45 -6.07
CA ASP A 104 24.34 -28.63 -4.99
C ASP A 104 23.85 -27.29 -4.41
N SER A 105 24.51 -26.18 -4.75
CA SER A 105 24.01 -24.84 -4.43
C SER A 105 22.57 -24.62 -4.93
N GLN A 106 22.15 -25.27 -6.03
CA GLN A 106 20.78 -25.22 -6.54
C GLN A 106 19.73 -25.70 -5.51
N LEU A 107 20.12 -26.52 -4.52
CA LEU A 107 19.24 -26.93 -3.41
C LEU A 107 18.67 -25.72 -2.66
N LEU A 108 19.40 -24.59 -2.58
CA LEU A 108 18.92 -23.38 -1.90
C LEU A 108 17.67 -22.80 -2.55
N THR A 109 17.46 -23.03 -3.85
CA THR A 109 16.21 -22.67 -4.53
C THR A 109 15.04 -23.43 -3.92
N THR A 110 15.17 -24.76 -3.77
CA THR A 110 14.14 -25.61 -3.17
C THR A 110 13.97 -25.31 -1.68
N VAL A 111 15.06 -25.06 -0.94
CA VAL A 111 15.00 -24.60 0.46
C VAL A 111 14.19 -23.30 0.57
N ALA A 112 14.46 -22.32 -0.30
CA ALA A 112 13.76 -21.04 -0.30
C ALA A 112 12.27 -21.18 -0.66
N GLN A 113 11.89 -22.15 -1.48
CA GLN A 113 10.50 -22.46 -1.79
C GLN A 113 9.79 -23.13 -0.61
N ASN A 114 10.43 -24.10 0.05
CA ASN A 114 9.91 -24.76 1.24
C ASN A 114 9.74 -23.78 2.42
N LEU A 115 10.65 -22.80 2.55
CA LEU A 115 10.65 -21.74 3.56
C LEU A 115 9.96 -20.45 3.10
N ASP A 116 8.95 -20.56 2.23
CA ASP A 116 8.18 -19.41 1.77
C ASP A 116 7.56 -18.64 2.96
N ARG A 117 7.70 -17.31 2.97
CA ARG A 117 7.30 -16.42 4.08
C ARG A 117 8.01 -16.69 5.41
N MET A 118 9.17 -17.35 5.39
CA MET A 118 10.04 -17.65 6.54
C MET A 118 11.50 -17.23 6.28
N ARG A 119 11.72 -16.01 5.75
CA ARG A 119 13.07 -15.55 5.35
C ARG A 119 14.08 -15.40 6.49
N GLU A 120 13.60 -15.35 7.73
CA GLU A 120 14.45 -15.38 8.93
C GLU A 120 14.72 -16.79 9.48
N ALA A 121 14.21 -17.83 8.82
CA ALA A 121 14.54 -19.20 9.19
C ALA A 121 16.06 -19.39 9.19
N ARG A 122 16.53 -20.16 10.18
CA ARG A 122 17.94 -20.39 10.41
C ARG A 122 18.40 -21.52 9.49
N ILE A 123 19.48 -21.30 8.75
CA ILE A 123 19.99 -22.27 7.77
C ILE A 123 21.44 -22.59 8.09
N VAL A 124 21.74 -23.87 8.26
CA VAL A 124 23.09 -24.39 8.43
C VAL A 124 23.40 -25.24 7.21
N ILE A 125 24.46 -24.88 6.48
CA ILE A 125 24.96 -25.64 5.34
C ILE A 125 26.18 -26.42 5.79
N LEU A 126 26.14 -27.74 5.66
CA LEU A 126 27.29 -28.61 5.80
C LEU A 126 27.95 -28.76 4.44
N SER A 127 29.13 -28.18 4.29
CA SER A 127 29.88 -28.20 3.04
C SER A 127 31.06 -29.18 3.12
N GLN A 128 31.14 -30.06 2.13
CA GLN A 128 32.26 -30.99 1.91
C GLN A 128 33.00 -30.69 0.58
N VAL A 129 32.84 -29.47 0.06
CA VAL A 129 33.48 -29.03 -1.20
C VAL A 129 35.00 -29.01 -1.04
N ILE A 130 35.77 -29.25 -2.11
CA ILE A 130 37.24 -29.20 -2.08
C ILE A 130 37.70 -27.77 -1.70
N PRO A 131 38.73 -27.60 -0.84
CA PRO A 131 39.19 -26.28 -0.38
C PRO A 131 39.51 -25.27 -1.50
N SER A 132 39.99 -25.73 -2.66
CA SER A 132 40.26 -24.88 -3.83
C SER A 132 39.02 -24.17 -4.37
N ASN A 133 37.84 -24.78 -4.19
CA ASN A 133 36.57 -24.30 -4.73
C ASN A 133 35.73 -23.61 -3.65
N LEU A 134 36.24 -23.47 -2.42
CA LEU A 134 35.49 -22.94 -1.29
C LEU A 134 35.09 -21.48 -1.50
N GLU A 135 35.99 -20.64 -2.01
CA GLU A 135 35.71 -19.23 -2.27
C GLU A 135 34.62 -19.07 -3.34
N GLU A 136 34.72 -19.84 -4.44
CA GLU A 136 33.70 -19.86 -5.49
C GLU A 136 32.35 -20.38 -4.96
N PHE A 137 32.37 -21.43 -4.14
CA PHE A 137 31.17 -21.96 -3.48
C PHE A 137 30.49 -20.91 -2.60
N LEU A 138 31.25 -20.22 -1.74
CA LEU A 138 30.71 -19.16 -0.87
C LEU A 138 30.12 -18.00 -1.68
N ARG A 139 30.74 -17.63 -2.82
CA ARG A 139 30.20 -16.62 -3.75
C ARG A 139 28.87 -17.05 -4.38
N ILE A 140 28.77 -18.30 -4.85
CA ILE A 140 27.52 -18.81 -5.44
C ILE A 140 26.40 -18.87 -4.37
N VAL A 141 26.73 -19.33 -3.16
CA VAL A 141 25.78 -19.37 -2.04
C VAL A 141 25.34 -17.97 -1.64
N SER A 142 26.24 -16.97 -1.65
CA SER A 142 25.88 -15.59 -1.31
C SER A 142 24.98 -14.95 -2.36
N GLU A 143 25.21 -15.22 -3.65
CA GLU A 143 24.34 -14.78 -4.76
C GLU A 143 22.93 -15.36 -4.63
N GLN A 144 22.81 -16.67 -4.38
CA GLN A 144 21.51 -17.30 -4.17
C GLN A 144 20.81 -16.81 -2.89
N ALA A 145 21.57 -16.59 -1.80
CA ALA A 145 21.03 -15.99 -0.59
C ALA A 145 20.46 -14.58 -0.86
N ASN A 146 21.10 -13.80 -1.73
CA ASN A 146 20.61 -12.49 -2.16
C ASN A 146 19.29 -12.60 -2.93
N GLU A 147 19.26 -13.46 -3.95
CA GLU A 147 18.12 -13.65 -4.84
C GLU A 147 16.87 -14.08 -4.05
N TYR A 148 17.05 -15.05 -3.16
CA TYR A 148 15.96 -15.61 -2.37
C TYR A 148 15.69 -14.89 -1.05
N ASN A 149 16.48 -13.86 -0.71
CA ASN A 149 16.38 -13.09 0.54
C ASN A 149 16.58 -13.95 1.80
N LEU A 150 17.54 -14.88 1.78
CA LEU A 150 17.93 -15.68 2.95
C LEU A 150 18.92 -14.88 3.79
N VAL A 151 18.56 -14.56 5.04
CA VAL A 151 19.36 -13.63 5.87
C VAL A 151 20.15 -14.31 6.99
N ASN A 152 19.74 -15.50 7.42
CA ASN A 152 20.34 -16.24 8.54
C ASN A 152 20.97 -17.54 8.05
N LEU A 153 22.22 -17.48 7.59
CA LEU A 153 22.91 -18.60 6.97
C LEU A 153 24.34 -18.74 7.53
N ILE A 154 24.71 -19.97 7.89
CA ILE A 154 26.07 -20.34 8.28
C ILE A 154 26.53 -21.55 7.47
N VAL A 155 27.75 -21.53 6.98
CA VAL A 155 28.40 -22.62 6.26
C VAL A 155 29.43 -23.24 7.19
N LEU A 156 29.30 -24.53 7.46
CA LEU A 156 30.26 -25.33 8.20
C LEU A 156 31.02 -26.16 7.17
N HIS A 157 32.24 -25.75 6.90
CA HIS A 157 33.12 -26.40 5.95
C HIS A 157 34.03 -27.41 6.66
N SER A 158 34.11 -28.62 6.11
CA SER A 158 35.03 -29.65 6.56
C SER A 158 35.99 -30.06 5.45
N THR A 159 37.28 -30.12 5.78
CA THR A 159 38.37 -30.44 4.85
C THR A 159 38.57 -31.94 4.66
N LEU A 160 38.04 -32.78 5.56
CA LEU A 160 38.10 -34.23 5.51
C LEU A 160 36.67 -34.79 5.53
N TYR A 161 36.40 -35.82 4.71
CA TYR A 161 35.13 -36.57 4.73
C TYR A 161 34.75 -37.06 6.15
N ASN A 162 35.76 -37.23 7.01
CA ASN A 162 35.65 -37.74 8.37
C ASN A 162 35.50 -36.65 9.46
N PHE A 163 35.52 -35.35 9.13
CA PHE A 163 35.40 -34.24 10.11
C PHE A 163 36.40 -34.28 11.28
N GLU A 164 37.54 -34.98 11.13
CA GLU A 164 38.65 -34.99 12.09
C GLU A 164 39.54 -33.72 12.00
N GLY A 165 39.28 -32.85 11.01
CA GLY A 165 39.96 -31.57 10.81
C GLY A 165 39.23 -30.38 11.45
N SER A 166 39.87 -29.21 11.48
CA SER A 166 39.26 -27.97 11.94
C SER A 166 38.02 -27.61 11.10
N ILE A 167 36.83 -27.69 11.71
CA ILE A 167 35.58 -27.21 11.09
C ILE A 167 35.69 -25.69 10.98
N SER A 168 35.74 -25.20 9.74
CA SER A 168 35.79 -23.77 9.47
C SER A 168 34.37 -23.27 9.29
N ALA A 169 33.94 -22.33 10.14
CA ALA A 169 32.62 -21.73 10.03
C ALA A 169 32.68 -20.40 9.29
N TYR A 170 31.75 -20.20 8.35
CA TYR A 170 31.56 -18.96 7.63
C TYR A 170 30.13 -18.47 7.83
N ARG A 171 29.98 -17.29 8.42
CA ARG A 171 28.68 -16.68 8.69
C ARG A 171 28.34 -15.66 7.61
N LEU A 172 27.10 -15.68 7.14
CA LEU A 172 26.60 -14.68 6.20
C LEU A 172 26.33 -13.35 6.91
N GLN A 173 26.90 -12.27 6.39
CA GLN A 173 26.49 -10.89 6.65
C GLN A 173 25.58 -10.44 5.51
N PRO A 174 24.25 -10.35 5.70
CA PRO A 174 23.30 -10.18 4.59
C PRO A 174 23.19 -8.74 4.06
N PHE A 175 23.71 -7.74 4.79
CA PHE A 175 23.52 -6.33 4.48
C PHE A 175 24.83 -5.54 4.46
N PRO A 176 24.98 -4.52 3.58
CA PRO A 176 24.02 -4.08 2.55
C PRO A 176 23.96 -5.04 1.36
N SER A 177 25.02 -5.82 1.14
CA SER A 177 25.10 -6.94 0.20
C SER A 177 25.64 -8.18 0.93
N PRO A 178 25.26 -9.40 0.50
CA PRO A 178 25.61 -10.63 1.20
C PRO A 178 27.09 -11.00 1.04
N ILE A 179 27.81 -11.08 2.16
CA ILE A 179 29.23 -11.44 2.22
C ILE A 179 29.44 -12.48 3.34
N PHE A 180 30.32 -13.46 3.13
CA PHE A 180 30.69 -14.43 4.16
C PHE A 180 31.91 -13.97 4.96
N GLU A 181 31.82 -14.09 6.28
CA GLU A 181 32.93 -13.82 7.21
C GLU A 181 33.28 -15.10 7.98
N SER A 182 34.58 -15.37 8.15
CA SER A 182 35.04 -16.51 8.95
C SER A 182 34.78 -16.29 10.44
N VAL A 183 34.29 -17.32 11.13
CA VAL A 183 34.04 -17.33 12.57
C VAL A 183 35.14 -18.14 13.25
N LEU A 184 35.86 -17.51 14.19
CA LEU A 184 36.99 -18.12 14.91
C LEU A 184 36.52 -19.20 15.89
N ASP A 185 35.49 -18.91 16.68
CA ASP A 185 34.85 -19.88 17.58
C ASP A 185 33.32 -19.76 17.45
N ILE A 186 32.67 -20.87 17.11
CA ILE A 186 31.21 -20.97 16.99
C ILE A 186 30.56 -21.00 18.39
N ASN A 187 31.31 -21.41 19.41
CA ASN A 187 30.82 -21.47 20.79
C ASN A 187 30.79 -20.09 21.45
N ASP A 188 31.59 -19.13 20.97
CA ASP A 188 31.60 -17.76 21.46
C ASP A 188 30.46 -16.93 20.84
N GLY A 189 29.54 -16.45 21.70
CA GLY A 189 28.36 -15.68 21.29
C GLY A 189 27.26 -16.48 20.57
N PRO A 190 26.23 -15.81 20.02
CA PRO A 190 25.14 -16.48 19.31
C PRO A 190 25.56 -16.97 17.91
N ILE A 191 25.10 -18.16 17.51
CA ILE A 191 25.29 -18.71 16.16
C ILE A 191 24.57 -17.84 15.13
N PHE A 192 23.32 -17.47 15.44
CA PHE A 192 22.47 -16.62 14.59
C PHE A 192 22.18 -15.27 15.27
N PRO A 193 23.04 -14.26 15.10
CA PRO A 193 22.78 -12.92 15.62
C PRO A 193 21.56 -12.27 14.95
N LYS A 194 20.92 -11.31 15.62
CA LYS A 194 19.78 -10.55 15.08
C LYS A 194 20.24 -9.57 14.00
N VAL A 195 20.33 -10.05 12.75
CA VAL A 195 20.81 -9.27 11.59
C VAL A 195 19.91 -8.10 11.20
N TRP A 196 18.62 -8.14 11.56
CA TRP A 196 17.64 -7.11 11.19
C TRP A 196 17.69 -5.84 12.06
N LEU A 197 18.61 -5.74 13.01
CA LEU A 197 18.81 -4.52 13.82
C LEU A 197 19.51 -3.38 13.03
N ASN A 198 20.27 -3.71 11.98
CA ASN A 198 20.99 -2.72 11.17
C ASN A 198 21.16 -3.22 9.72
N PHE A 199 20.52 -2.56 8.76
CA PHE A 199 20.56 -2.93 7.34
C PHE A 199 21.72 -2.27 6.57
N ARG A 200 22.64 -1.58 7.26
CA ARG A 200 23.90 -1.04 6.73
C ARG A 200 23.75 -0.25 5.40
N GLY A 201 22.66 0.48 5.22
CA GLY A 201 22.39 1.31 4.05
C GLY A 201 21.65 0.62 2.89
N LYS A 202 21.06 -0.57 3.09
CA LYS A 202 20.27 -1.24 2.04
C LYS A 202 19.10 -0.37 1.58
N THR A 203 18.88 -0.27 0.27
CA THR A 203 17.81 0.54 -0.32
C THR A 203 16.47 -0.19 -0.31
N ALA A 204 15.43 0.48 0.19
CA ALA A 204 14.04 0.06 0.13
C ALA A 204 13.23 1.01 -0.78
N VAL A 205 12.41 0.43 -1.67
CA VAL A 205 11.52 1.20 -2.54
C VAL A 205 10.15 1.31 -1.88
N ILE A 206 9.61 2.52 -1.84
CA ILE A 206 8.30 2.81 -1.26
C ILE A 206 7.33 3.27 -2.34
N LEU A 207 6.08 2.84 -2.21
CA LEU A 207 4.99 3.28 -3.06
C LEU A 207 3.99 4.07 -2.21
N PRO A 208 4.13 5.40 -2.14
CA PRO A 208 3.20 6.22 -1.37
C PRO A 208 1.82 6.23 -2.04
N ASP A 209 0.76 6.22 -1.23
CA ASP A 209 -0.62 6.35 -1.72
C ASP A 209 -0.98 7.82 -2.02
N LEU A 210 -0.15 8.78 -1.58
CA LEU A 210 -0.33 10.22 -1.74
C LEU A 210 -1.71 10.69 -1.27
N SER A 211 -2.22 10.08 -0.19
CA SER A 211 -3.48 10.42 0.45
C SER A 211 -3.24 11.27 1.72
N PRO A 212 -3.34 12.61 1.64
CA PRO A 212 -3.36 13.49 2.78
C PRO A 212 -4.38 13.10 3.88
N PRO A 213 -4.03 13.22 5.17
CA PRO A 213 -2.74 13.67 5.71
C PRO A 213 -1.71 12.53 5.90
N ARG A 214 -2.04 11.31 5.46
CA ARG A 214 -1.22 10.10 5.72
C ARG A 214 0.02 10.05 4.86
N SER A 215 -0.09 10.36 3.57
CA SER A 215 1.04 10.46 2.66
C SER A 215 0.86 11.68 1.76
N MET A 216 1.87 12.55 1.69
CA MET A 216 1.77 13.75 0.84
C MET A 216 3.16 14.29 0.49
N LEU A 217 3.24 14.94 -0.66
CA LEU A 217 4.46 15.64 -1.09
C LEU A 217 4.45 17.06 -0.53
N ILE A 218 5.46 17.37 0.27
CA ILE A 218 5.79 18.72 0.73
C ILE A 218 6.95 19.22 -0.13
N THR A 219 6.77 20.37 -0.76
CA THR A 219 7.85 21.05 -1.48
C THR A 219 8.52 22.05 -0.56
N ASN A 220 9.83 21.98 -0.41
CA ASN A 220 10.60 22.98 0.33
C ASN A 220 10.53 24.32 -0.43
N PRO A 221 9.99 25.40 0.16
CA PRO A 221 9.85 26.69 -0.53
C PRO A 221 11.18 27.31 -0.98
N ARG A 222 12.29 26.97 -0.30
CA ARG A 222 13.62 27.55 -0.57
C ARG A 222 14.43 26.77 -1.58
N THR A 223 14.31 25.45 -1.60
CA THR A 223 15.15 24.56 -2.45
C THR A 223 14.38 23.92 -3.60
N GLY A 224 13.04 24.00 -3.60
CA GLY A 224 12.18 23.30 -4.57
C GLY A 224 12.16 21.78 -4.42
N GLU A 225 12.91 21.23 -3.46
CA GLU A 225 13.01 19.80 -3.20
C GLU A 225 11.68 19.26 -2.67
N GLN A 226 11.14 18.21 -3.31
CA GLN A 226 9.93 17.54 -2.86
C GLN A 226 10.30 16.42 -1.88
N LYS A 227 9.68 16.42 -0.70
CA LYS A 227 9.82 15.38 0.31
C LYS A 227 8.46 14.85 0.69
N LEU A 228 8.41 13.58 1.04
CA LEU A 228 7.24 13.00 1.67
C LEU A 228 7.08 13.58 3.09
N GLY A 229 5.86 13.91 3.49
CA GLY A 229 5.60 14.64 4.73
C GLY A 229 4.29 14.33 5.43
N GLY A 230 3.60 13.26 5.01
CA GLY A 230 2.47 12.71 5.73
C GLY A 230 2.85 11.93 6.99
N SER A 231 1.86 11.57 7.80
CA SER A 231 2.10 10.81 9.03
C SER A 231 2.67 9.41 8.79
N SER A 232 2.19 8.74 7.74
CA SER A 232 2.69 7.43 7.35
C SER A 232 4.06 7.56 6.68
N ASP A 233 4.31 8.65 5.96
CA ASP A 233 5.65 8.95 5.44
C ASP A 233 6.66 9.12 6.58
N ARG A 234 6.31 9.91 7.61
CA ARG A 234 7.14 10.09 8.80
C ARG A 234 7.44 8.77 9.50
N PHE A 235 6.41 7.93 9.68
CA PHE A 235 6.57 6.59 10.25
C PHE A 235 7.60 5.74 9.46
N ILE A 236 7.53 5.74 8.13
CA ILE A 236 8.47 4.99 7.27
C ILE A 236 9.88 5.60 7.31
N MET A 237 10.00 6.92 7.35
CA MET A 237 11.29 7.61 7.48
C MET A 237 11.99 7.30 8.80
N GLU A 238 11.27 7.33 9.93
CA GLU A 238 11.82 7.01 11.25
C GLU A 238 12.22 5.53 11.34
N PHE A 239 11.44 4.64 10.74
CA PHE A 239 11.82 3.23 10.58
C PHE A 239 13.14 3.09 9.81
N ALA A 240 13.27 3.79 8.68
CA ALA A 240 14.46 3.73 7.85
C ALA A 240 15.69 4.31 8.55
N GLN A 241 15.52 5.42 9.28
CA GLN A 241 16.59 6.06 10.04
C GLN A 241 17.07 5.18 11.20
N LYS A 242 16.14 4.60 11.99
CA LYS A 242 16.48 3.72 13.12
C LYS A 242 17.28 2.49 12.68
N ASN A 243 16.96 1.94 11.51
CA ASN A 243 17.54 0.68 11.04
C ASN A 243 18.58 0.87 9.92
N ASN A 244 18.99 2.11 9.60
CA ASN A 244 19.98 2.44 8.58
C ASN A 244 19.61 1.93 7.16
N ILE A 245 18.49 2.40 6.61
CA ILE A 245 17.90 2.03 5.31
C ILE A 245 17.78 3.27 4.41
N ASN A 246 18.01 3.14 3.09
CA ASN A 246 17.82 4.20 2.09
C ASN A 246 16.44 4.10 1.36
N LEU A 247 15.78 5.19 0.94
CA LEU A 247 14.39 5.19 0.40
C LEU A 247 14.23 5.80 -1.03
N GLN A 248 13.29 5.30 -1.87
CA GLN A 248 12.96 5.79 -3.26
C GLN A 248 11.44 5.70 -3.63
N TRP A 249 10.84 6.57 -4.50
CA TRP A 249 9.36 6.67 -4.82
C TRP A 249 8.94 6.99 -6.30
N HIS A 250 7.62 6.87 -6.73
CA HIS A 250 7.08 7.02 -8.14
C HIS A 250 5.59 7.58 -8.32
N HIS A 251 5.13 8.21 -9.46
CA HIS A 251 3.75 8.84 -9.66
C HIS A 251 3.16 9.07 -11.14
N ASN A 252 1.81 9.27 -11.36
CA ASN A 252 1.03 9.75 -12.58
C ASN A 252 -0.42 10.36 -12.33
N LEU A 253 -1.00 11.24 -13.22
CA LEU A 253 -2.36 11.92 -13.14
C LEU A 253 -3.02 12.40 -14.50
N SER A 254 -4.36 12.62 -14.56
CA SER A 254 -5.09 13.57 -15.51
C SER A 254 -6.60 13.87 -15.20
N ASP A 255 -7.20 14.85 -15.91
CA ASP A 255 -8.29 15.86 -15.61
C ASP A 255 -9.75 15.67 -16.21
N ILE A 256 -10.65 16.68 -16.08
CA ILE A 256 -12.15 16.75 -16.27
C ILE A 256 -12.64 17.78 -17.36
N GLY A 257 -13.93 17.73 -17.83
CA GLY A 257 -14.62 18.72 -18.73
C GLY A 257 -16.14 19.05 -18.44
N VAL A 258 -16.78 19.98 -19.22
CA VAL A 258 -17.98 20.86 -18.93
C VAL A 258 -19.18 20.82 -19.99
N LEU A 259 -20.36 21.46 -19.74
CA LEU A 259 -21.72 21.37 -20.41
C LEU A 259 -22.41 22.69 -20.97
N ASN A 260 -23.61 22.55 -21.62
CA ASN A 260 -24.34 23.41 -22.64
C ASN A 260 -25.41 24.45 -22.17
N LEU A 261 -25.57 25.58 -22.90
CA LEU A 261 -26.26 26.85 -22.54
C LEU A 261 -27.75 27.03 -22.94
N ARG A 262 -28.29 26.35 -23.96
CA ARG A 262 -29.67 26.65 -24.46
C ARG A 262 -30.80 26.19 -23.53
N ALA A 263 -30.54 25.16 -22.74
CA ALA A 263 -31.44 24.69 -21.70
C ALA A 263 -31.53 25.70 -20.53
N LEU A 264 -30.47 26.48 -20.31
CA LEU A 264 -30.37 27.43 -19.20
C LEU A 264 -31.35 28.61 -19.38
N ALA A 265 -31.56 29.07 -20.62
CA ALA A 265 -32.39 30.24 -20.90
C ALA A 265 -33.90 30.00 -20.71
N GLY A 266 -34.40 28.82 -21.09
CA GLY A 266 -35.81 28.46 -20.91
C GLY A 266 -36.19 28.21 -19.45
N VAL A 267 -35.23 27.77 -18.63
CA VAL A 267 -35.40 27.58 -17.18
C VAL A 267 -35.52 28.92 -16.46
N MET A 268 -34.73 29.92 -16.85
CA MET A 268 -34.69 31.24 -16.19
C MET A 268 -35.87 32.16 -16.53
N GLY A 269 -36.87 31.71 -17.28
CA GLY A 269 -38.09 32.49 -17.55
C GLY A 269 -37.88 33.70 -18.46
N LEU A 270 -36.76 33.72 -19.20
CA LEU A 270 -36.47 34.77 -20.17
C LEU A 270 -37.28 34.55 -21.46
N PRO A 271 -37.77 35.62 -22.11
CA PRO A 271 -38.53 35.48 -23.35
C PRO A 271 -37.63 34.86 -24.43
N ILE A 272 -38.02 33.67 -24.91
CA ILE A 272 -37.31 32.99 -26.00
C ILE A 272 -37.82 33.59 -27.32
N PRO A 273 -36.95 34.22 -28.14
CA PRO A 273 -37.40 34.81 -29.39
C PRO A 273 -37.82 33.71 -30.37
N PHE A 274 -39.09 33.75 -30.78
CA PHE A 274 -39.64 32.83 -31.76
C PHE A 274 -39.35 33.28 -33.18
N ARG A 275 -38.76 32.40 -34.01
CA ARG A 275 -38.73 32.59 -35.46
C ARG A 275 -40.00 31.98 -36.05
N ARG A 276 -40.86 32.83 -36.61
CA ARG A 276 -42.23 32.50 -37.04
C ARG A 276 -42.22 31.72 -38.36
N HIS A 277 -42.62 30.43 -38.33
CA HIS A 277 -43.66 29.82 -39.17
C HIS A 277 -43.76 28.31 -38.84
N ARG A 278 -44.97 27.87 -38.43
CA ARG A 278 -45.37 26.49 -38.04
C ARG A 278 -44.62 25.85 -36.86
N THR A 279 -45.16 26.04 -35.66
CA THR A 279 -44.76 25.29 -34.47
C THR A 279 -45.72 24.12 -34.23
N SER A 280 -45.15 22.93 -34.06
CA SER A 280 -45.87 21.71 -33.65
C SER A 280 -46.59 21.93 -32.31
N PHE A 281 -47.73 21.27 -32.13
CA PHE A 281 -48.47 21.24 -30.86
C PHE A 281 -47.57 20.82 -29.68
N SER A 282 -46.60 19.94 -29.91
CA SER A 282 -45.62 19.50 -28.90
C SER A 282 -44.64 20.59 -28.46
N LEU A 283 -44.23 21.49 -29.36
CA LEU A 283 -43.32 22.58 -29.02
C LEU A 283 -44.03 23.62 -28.13
N HIS A 284 -45.30 23.90 -28.42
CA HIS A 284 -46.14 24.76 -27.58
C HIS A 284 -46.32 24.17 -26.18
N GLN A 285 -46.50 22.86 -26.06
CA GLN A 285 -46.58 22.18 -24.77
C GLN A 285 -45.27 22.32 -23.97
N ILE A 286 -44.11 22.11 -24.59
CA ILE A 286 -42.81 22.27 -23.91
C ILE A 286 -42.62 23.69 -23.40
N ILE A 287 -43.02 24.69 -24.18
CA ILE A 287 -42.86 26.10 -23.82
C ILE A 287 -43.85 26.51 -22.73
N MET A 288 -45.09 26.00 -22.79
CA MET A 288 -46.05 26.19 -21.73
C MET A 288 -45.55 25.60 -20.41
N VAL A 289 -44.96 24.39 -20.45
CA VAL A 289 -44.37 23.74 -19.28
C VAL A 289 -43.15 24.52 -18.76
N MET A 290 -42.28 25.00 -19.65
CA MET A 290 -41.15 25.85 -19.27
C MET A 290 -41.62 27.16 -18.63
N GLY A 291 -42.68 27.77 -19.15
CA GLY A 291 -43.27 28.98 -18.56
C GLY A 291 -43.87 28.75 -17.17
N VAL A 292 -44.61 27.66 -16.98
CA VAL A 292 -45.13 27.27 -15.65
C VAL A 292 -43.98 26.98 -14.69
N PHE A 293 -42.95 26.28 -15.15
CA PHE A 293 -41.76 25.99 -14.36
C PHE A 293 -41.01 27.26 -13.95
N SER A 294 -40.80 28.19 -14.87
CA SER A 294 -40.16 29.48 -14.57
C SER A 294 -40.97 30.34 -13.60
N LEU A 295 -42.30 30.30 -13.69
CA LEU A 295 -43.17 31.00 -12.75
C LEU A 295 -43.06 30.42 -11.33
N VAL A 296 -43.13 29.09 -11.20
CA VAL A 296 -42.93 28.40 -9.91
C VAL A 296 -41.53 28.67 -9.36
N LEU A 297 -40.51 28.60 -10.20
CA LEU A 297 -39.12 28.86 -9.82
C LEU A 297 -38.91 30.30 -9.33
N SER A 298 -39.52 31.29 -9.99
CA SER A 298 -39.46 32.70 -9.59
C SER A 298 -40.16 32.95 -8.26
N SER A 299 -41.38 32.42 -8.08
CA SER A 299 -42.13 32.54 -6.83
C SER A 299 -41.43 31.83 -5.66
N TYR A 300 -40.87 30.65 -5.91
CA TYR A 300 -40.07 29.90 -4.93
C TYR A 300 -38.78 30.64 -4.56
N PHE A 301 -38.06 31.17 -5.54
CA PHE A 301 -36.85 31.95 -5.29
C PHE A 301 -37.15 33.18 -4.45
N ASN A 302 -38.21 33.93 -4.77
CA ASN A 302 -38.57 35.14 -4.04
C ASN A 302 -38.98 34.83 -2.58
N ALA A 303 -39.80 33.78 -2.38
CA ALA A 303 -40.19 33.35 -1.04
C ALA A 303 -38.98 32.88 -0.20
N ASN A 304 -38.10 32.07 -0.78
CA ASN A 304 -36.90 31.60 -0.08
C ASN A 304 -35.91 32.73 0.21
N LEU A 305 -35.69 33.63 -0.74
CA LEU A 305 -34.83 34.81 -0.52
C LEU A 305 -35.35 35.62 0.68
N SER A 306 -36.65 35.84 0.76
CA SER A 306 -37.28 36.53 1.90
C SER A 306 -37.03 35.81 3.24
N THR A 307 -37.14 34.48 3.28
CA THR A 307 -36.84 33.70 4.50
C THR A 307 -35.35 33.72 4.87
N LEU A 308 -34.45 33.65 3.89
CA LEU A 308 -33.00 33.67 4.10
C LEU A 308 -32.50 35.01 4.61
N LEU A 309 -33.18 36.10 4.27
CA LEU A 309 -32.88 37.44 4.75
C LEU A 309 -33.34 37.69 6.19
N THR A 310 -34.24 36.86 6.74
CA THR A 310 -34.86 37.09 8.06
C THR A 310 -34.28 36.23 9.17
N LYS A 311 -33.97 34.96 8.92
CA LYS A 311 -33.27 34.10 9.89
C LYS A 311 -32.49 33.03 9.15
N HIS A 312 -31.19 32.92 9.39
CA HIS A 312 -30.43 31.81 8.85
C HIS A 312 -30.92 30.50 9.51
N PRO A 313 -31.42 29.52 8.74
CA PRO A 313 -31.86 28.25 9.30
C PRO A 313 -30.65 27.53 9.89
N GLN A 314 -30.70 27.24 11.20
CA GLN A 314 -29.77 26.29 11.80
C GLN A 314 -30.19 24.89 11.35
N LEU A 315 -29.33 24.24 10.57
CA LEU A 315 -29.57 22.89 10.05
C LEU A 315 -29.71 21.90 11.23
N LYS A 316 -30.86 21.20 11.32
CA LYS A 316 -31.03 20.09 12.28
C LYS A 316 -29.93 19.04 12.00
N GLN A 317 -29.14 18.71 13.01
CA GLN A 317 -28.05 17.75 12.88
C GLN A 317 -28.60 16.37 12.52
N ILE A 318 -28.06 15.75 11.47
CA ILE A 318 -28.43 14.40 11.02
C ILE A 318 -27.84 13.38 11.99
N GLN A 319 -28.69 12.59 12.65
CA GLN A 319 -28.22 11.60 13.60
C GLN A 319 -28.20 10.18 13.01
N ASN A 320 -29.18 9.83 12.16
CA ASN A 320 -29.42 8.42 11.79
C ASN A 320 -29.40 8.22 10.26
N PHE A 321 -29.19 6.98 9.81
CA PHE A 321 -29.20 6.65 8.36
C PHE A 321 -30.54 6.97 7.69
N GLU A 322 -31.65 6.87 8.42
CA GLU A 322 -32.98 7.25 7.92
C GLU A 322 -33.08 8.76 7.68
N GLU A 323 -32.58 9.58 8.61
CA GLU A 323 -32.53 11.03 8.45
C GLU A 323 -31.56 11.45 7.35
N LEU A 324 -30.44 10.74 7.18
CA LEU A 324 -29.50 10.93 6.09
C LEU A 324 -30.14 10.61 4.72
N ARG A 325 -30.99 9.58 4.65
CA ARG A 325 -31.73 9.26 3.43
C ARG A 325 -32.77 10.33 3.10
N ARG A 326 -33.46 10.84 4.12
CA ARG A 326 -34.45 11.92 3.99
C ARG A 326 -33.83 13.27 3.62
N SER A 327 -32.60 13.54 4.05
CA SER A 327 -31.89 14.77 3.70
C SER A 327 -31.48 14.81 2.22
N GLY A 328 -31.43 13.66 1.55
CA GLY A 328 -31.08 13.54 0.13
C GLY A 328 -29.61 13.83 -0.17
N LEU A 329 -28.80 14.13 0.85
CA LEU A 329 -27.37 14.39 0.71
C LEU A 329 -26.69 13.18 0.07
N SER A 330 -25.87 13.43 -0.95
CA SER A 330 -25.00 12.39 -1.47
C SER A 330 -23.88 12.12 -0.48
N VAL A 331 -23.68 10.84 -0.18
CA VAL A 331 -22.58 10.38 0.66
C VAL A 331 -21.39 10.12 -0.25
N LEU A 332 -20.33 10.90 -0.05
CA LEU A 332 -19.08 10.77 -0.78
C LEU A 332 -18.22 9.69 -0.15
N PHE A 333 -17.74 8.79 -1.00
CA PHE A 333 -16.74 7.78 -0.67
C PHE A 333 -15.51 7.96 -1.55
N ASP A 334 -14.35 7.61 -1.00
CA ASP A 334 -13.18 7.40 -1.84
C ASP A 334 -13.41 6.16 -2.74
N ARG A 335 -13.04 6.28 -4.02
CA ARG A 335 -13.11 5.18 -4.99
C ARG A 335 -12.35 3.95 -4.52
N SER A 336 -11.26 4.11 -3.78
CA SER A 336 -10.48 3.01 -3.20
C SER A 336 -11.34 2.12 -2.26
N PHE A 337 -12.29 2.75 -1.54
CA PHE A 337 -13.15 2.08 -0.58
C PHE A 337 -14.20 1.18 -1.24
N LYS A 338 -14.52 1.39 -2.53
CA LYS A 338 -15.48 0.57 -3.28
C LYS A 338 -15.11 -0.92 -3.28
N VAL A 339 -13.81 -1.23 -3.30
CA VAL A 339 -13.31 -2.61 -3.28
C VAL A 339 -13.52 -3.26 -1.91
N VAL A 340 -13.23 -2.53 -0.83
CA VAL A 340 -13.43 -2.98 0.55
C VAL A 340 -14.92 -3.16 0.82
N LEU A 341 -15.73 -2.21 0.40
CA LEU A 341 -17.19 -2.25 0.53
C LEU A 341 -17.78 -3.48 -0.15
N LYS A 342 -17.38 -3.80 -1.40
CA LYS A 342 -17.86 -5.01 -2.09
C LYS A 342 -17.51 -6.30 -1.34
N LYS A 343 -16.35 -6.34 -0.68
CA LYS A 343 -15.86 -7.53 0.02
C LYS A 343 -16.51 -7.74 1.39
N GLU A 344 -16.67 -6.66 2.15
CA GLU A 344 -17.17 -6.71 3.54
C GLU A 344 -18.69 -6.57 3.63
N ILE A 345 -19.31 -5.80 2.72
CA ILE A 345 -20.72 -5.41 2.80
C ILE A 345 -21.59 -6.14 1.77
N GLY A 346 -21.01 -7.04 0.95
CA GLY A 346 -21.75 -7.88 -0.01
C GLY A 346 -22.84 -8.79 0.60
N LYS A 347 -22.97 -8.84 1.94
CA LYS A 347 -24.05 -9.56 2.66
C LYS A 347 -25.21 -8.66 3.11
N ILE A 348 -25.06 -7.34 3.06
CA ILE A 348 -26.08 -6.35 3.47
C ILE A 348 -26.53 -5.61 2.21
N ASN A 349 -27.83 -5.33 2.08
CA ASN A 349 -28.37 -4.50 0.99
C ASN A 349 -27.91 -3.05 1.15
N PHE A 350 -26.64 -2.76 0.85
CA PHE A 350 -26.03 -1.44 0.93
C PHE A 350 -26.79 -0.41 0.10
N ASP A 351 -27.28 -0.83 -1.06
CA ASP A 351 -28.08 0.01 -1.96
C ASP A 351 -29.42 0.43 -1.33
N LYS A 352 -29.95 -0.34 -0.37
CA LYS A 352 -31.12 0.06 0.42
C LYS A 352 -30.75 1.00 1.58
N LEU A 353 -29.56 0.85 2.13
CA LEU A 353 -29.09 1.67 3.25
C LEU A 353 -28.72 3.09 2.79
N LEU A 354 -28.01 3.19 1.67
CA LEU A 354 -27.49 4.42 1.09
C LEU A 354 -27.74 4.46 -0.43
N PRO A 355 -28.87 5.03 -0.87
CA PRO A 355 -29.21 5.09 -2.30
C PRO A 355 -28.41 6.15 -3.08
N ASN A 356 -27.95 7.22 -2.41
CA ASN A 356 -27.25 8.34 -3.03
C ASN A 356 -25.74 8.31 -2.70
N VAL A 357 -25.02 7.35 -3.27
CA VAL A 357 -23.58 7.18 -3.04
C VAL A 357 -22.78 7.58 -4.27
N GLU A 358 -21.79 8.45 -4.07
CA GLU A 358 -20.88 8.87 -5.13
C GLU A 358 -19.43 8.55 -4.76
N TYR A 359 -18.69 7.97 -5.71
CA TYR A 359 -17.30 7.57 -5.52
C TYR A 359 -16.37 8.52 -6.26
N LEU A 360 -15.61 9.31 -5.50
CA LEU A 360 -14.65 10.27 -6.06
C LEU A 360 -13.22 9.71 -6.02
N PRO A 361 -12.35 10.13 -6.96
CA PRO A 361 -10.91 9.93 -6.80
C PRO A 361 -10.41 10.58 -5.51
N THR A 362 -9.45 9.93 -4.85
CA THR A 362 -8.93 10.30 -3.53
C THR A 362 -8.60 11.79 -3.40
N LYS A 363 -7.89 12.38 -4.37
CA LYS A 363 -7.54 13.82 -4.34
C LYS A 363 -8.76 14.76 -4.32
N GLN A 364 -9.82 14.44 -5.05
CA GLN A 364 -11.03 15.26 -5.10
C GLN A 364 -11.84 15.11 -3.82
N TYR A 365 -11.92 13.87 -3.33
CA TYR A 365 -12.54 13.54 -2.05
C TYR A 365 -11.89 14.33 -0.91
N GLU A 366 -10.57 14.30 -0.82
CA GLU A 366 -9.80 15.02 0.20
C GLU A 366 -9.93 16.54 0.05
N ASN A 367 -9.88 17.10 -1.16
CA ASN A 367 -10.06 18.54 -1.36
C ASN A 367 -11.44 19.02 -0.86
N LYS A 368 -12.51 18.24 -1.07
CA LYS A 368 -13.85 18.56 -0.56
C LYS A 368 -13.91 18.56 0.97
N ILE A 369 -13.20 17.63 1.62
CA ILE A 369 -13.08 17.58 3.09
C ILE A 369 -12.27 18.76 3.61
N LEU A 370 -11.09 19.02 3.01
CA LEU A 370 -10.17 20.07 3.45
C LEU A 370 -10.77 21.48 3.28
N THR A 371 -11.67 21.65 2.31
CA THR A 371 -12.47 22.87 2.11
C THR A 371 -13.71 22.97 2.99
N LEU A 372 -13.97 21.97 3.86
CA LEU A 372 -15.12 21.90 4.76
C LEU A 372 -16.47 22.13 4.05
N ASN A 373 -16.67 21.54 2.87
CA ASN A 373 -17.89 21.76 2.11
C ASN A 373 -19.08 21.01 2.73
N THR A 374 -20.14 21.73 3.11
CA THR A 374 -21.34 21.20 3.79
C THR A 374 -22.37 20.57 2.85
N SER A 375 -22.17 20.64 1.53
CA SER A 375 -23.14 20.14 0.54
C SER A 375 -23.20 18.61 0.45
N TYR A 376 -22.27 17.92 1.10
CA TYR A 376 -22.09 16.47 1.01
C TYR A 376 -21.90 15.87 2.39
N ALA A 377 -22.31 14.61 2.54
CA ALA A 377 -21.91 13.79 3.69
C ALA A 377 -20.63 13.03 3.32
N TYR A 378 -19.70 12.88 4.27
CA TYR A 378 -18.40 12.26 4.03
C TYR A 378 -18.25 10.96 4.82
N HIS A 379 -17.80 9.91 4.15
CA HIS A 379 -17.37 8.69 4.83
C HIS A 379 -15.90 8.77 5.26
N MET A 380 -15.64 8.84 6.55
CA MET A 380 -14.28 9.06 7.06
C MET A 380 -13.91 8.07 8.16
N HIS A 381 -12.62 7.72 8.20
CA HIS A 381 -12.04 6.98 9.33
C HIS A 381 -11.99 7.86 10.59
N THR A 382 -12.24 7.25 11.75
CA THR A 382 -12.26 7.95 13.05
C THR A 382 -10.99 8.75 13.32
N ASN A 383 -9.81 8.21 12.99
CA ASN A 383 -8.53 8.88 13.23
C ASN A 383 -8.44 10.23 12.49
N ILE A 384 -8.90 10.27 11.23
CA ILE A 384 -8.89 11.50 10.42
C ILE A 384 -9.96 12.47 10.95
N TRP A 385 -11.11 11.95 11.38
CA TRP A 385 -12.17 12.77 11.98
C TRP A 385 -11.70 13.49 13.25
N GLU A 386 -10.95 12.82 14.13
CA GLU A 386 -10.46 13.44 15.37
C GLU A 386 -9.49 14.60 15.13
N VAL A 387 -8.68 14.51 14.08
CA VAL A 387 -7.82 15.61 13.63
C VAL A 387 -8.69 16.78 13.17
N LEU A 388 -9.67 16.50 12.33
CA LEU A 388 -10.60 17.48 11.77
C LEU A 388 -11.41 18.19 12.87
N ASP A 389 -11.97 17.43 13.81
CA ASP A 389 -12.77 17.94 14.92
C ASP A 389 -11.95 18.84 15.86
N ARG A 390 -10.73 18.42 16.23
CA ARG A 390 -9.83 19.26 17.03
C ARG A 390 -9.43 20.53 16.29
N TYR A 391 -9.19 20.46 14.99
CA TYR A 391 -8.90 21.63 14.17
C TYR A 391 -10.09 22.61 14.11
N GLN A 392 -11.31 22.11 13.89
CA GLN A 392 -12.53 22.91 13.88
C GLN A 392 -12.76 23.62 15.23
N LYS A 393 -12.55 22.88 16.33
CA LYS A 393 -12.65 23.41 17.71
C LYS A 393 -11.58 24.47 18.00
N SER A 394 -10.34 24.29 17.57
CA SER A 394 -9.28 25.27 17.81
C SER A 394 -9.49 26.60 17.08
N HIS A 395 -10.30 26.60 16.01
CA HIS A 395 -10.68 27.80 15.25
C HIS A 395 -12.11 28.27 15.56
N ASN A 396 -12.74 27.75 16.63
CA ASN A 396 -14.13 28.05 17.03
C ASN A 396 -15.15 27.94 15.88
N ARG A 397 -14.91 27.07 14.90
CA ARG A 397 -15.74 26.91 13.70
C ARG A 397 -16.04 25.44 13.45
N ILE A 398 -17.20 24.99 13.92
CA ILE A 398 -17.69 23.62 13.71
C ILE A 398 -18.61 23.61 12.49
N VAL A 399 -18.15 23.00 11.39
CA VAL A 399 -18.85 22.96 10.10
C VAL A 399 -19.36 21.56 9.80
N LEU A 400 -18.50 20.56 10.00
CA LEU A 400 -18.83 19.16 9.89
C LEU A 400 -19.05 18.59 11.29
N CYS A 401 -20.00 17.65 11.39
CA CYS A 401 -20.33 16.94 12.64
C CYS A 401 -20.33 15.42 12.42
N LYS A 402 -19.96 14.66 13.45
CA LYS A 402 -20.08 13.19 13.48
C LYS A 402 -21.29 12.79 14.32
N SER A 403 -22.03 11.80 13.83
CA SER A 403 -23.05 11.11 14.64
C SER A 403 -22.54 9.73 15.06
N HIS A 404 -22.96 9.29 16.26
CA HIS A 404 -22.63 7.96 16.78
C HIS A 404 -23.37 6.83 16.05
N GLU A 405 -24.60 7.09 15.58
CA GLU A 405 -25.43 6.07 14.91
C GLU A 405 -25.08 5.87 13.43
N LEU A 406 -24.28 6.77 12.83
CA LEU A 406 -23.82 6.68 11.43
C LEU A 406 -22.49 5.91 11.29
N LYS A 407 -22.37 4.74 11.94
CA LYS A 407 -21.17 3.89 11.86
C LYS A 407 -21.39 2.78 10.82
N LEU A 408 -20.64 2.85 9.71
CA LEU A 408 -20.72 1.87 8.62
C LEU A 408 -19.92 0.60 8.89
N LEU A 409 -18.66 0.74 9.30
CA LEU A 409 -17.78 -0.37 9.69
C LEU A 409 -17.17 -0.08 11.06
N GLY A 410 -17.14 -1.10 11.90
CA GLY A 410 -16.36 -1.12 13.13
C GLY A 410 -14.97 -1.66 12.90
N ASP A 411 -13.99 -0.97 13.50
CA ASP A 411 -12.69 -1.53 13.86
C ASP A 411 -11.89 -2.13 12.69
N ALA A 412 -11.97 -1.49 11.52
CA ALA A 412 -11.18 -1.85 10.35
C ALA A 412 -9.69 -1.48 10.57
N PRO A 413 -8.77 -2.46 10.65
CA PRO A 413 -7.36 -2.17 10.88
C PRO A 413 -6.70 -1.63 9.61
N LEU A 414 -6.10 -0.44 9.71
CA LEU A 414 -5.14 0.03 8.71
C LEU A 414 -3.85 -0.77 8.87
N SER A 415 -3.42 -1.43 7.80
CA SER A 415 -2.19 -2.22 7.79
C SER A 415 -1.25 -1.74 6.69
N ASN A 416 0.04 -1.73 7.01
CA ASN A 416 1.09 -1.51 6.03
C ASN A 416 1.34 -2.81 5.28
N ILE A 417 1.38 -2.74 3.95
CA ILE A 417 1.61 -3.91 3.10
C ILE A 417 3.10 -3.99 2.78
N LEU A 418 3.72 -5.10 3.18
CA LEU A 418 5.09 -5.44 2.81
C LEU A 418 5.08 -6.40 1.61
N LYS A 419 6.12 -6.31 0.76
CA LYS A 419 6.36 -7.31 -0.29
C LYS A 419 6.44 -8.70 0.34
N LYS A 420 5.87 -9.71 -0.35
CA LYS A 420 6.04 -11.12 0.03
C LYS A 420 7.54 -11.42 0.17
N ASN A 421 7.93 -12.11 1.25
CA ASN A 421 9.32 -12.47 1.56
C ASN A 421 10.26 -11.27 1.77
N SER A 422 9.73 -10.15 2.25
CA SER A 422 10.53 -8.98 2.62
C SER A 422 11.46 -9.28 3.80
N VAL A 423 12.75 -8.93 3.65
CA VAL A 423 13.76 -8.98 4.73
C VAL A 423 13.48 -8.00 5.86
N TYR A 424 12.64 -6.99 5.63
CA TYR A 424 12.31 -5.97 6.62
C TYR A 424 11.23 -6.40 7.61
N ARG A 425 10.64 -7.59 7.45
CA ARG A 425 9.40 -7.97 8.14
C ARG A 425 9.52 -7.90 9.66
N GLU A 426 10.49 -8.56 10.29
CA GLU A 426 10.54 -8.59 11.76
C GLU A 426 10.94 -7.24 12.34
N ALA A 427 11.95 -6.58 11.77
CA ALA A 427 12.31 -5.20 12.16
C ALA A 427 11.11 -4.25 12.06
N PHE A 428 10.30 -4.39 11.02
CA PHE A 428 9.11 -3.58 10.81
C PHE A 428 8.02 -3.90 11.82
N LEU A 429 7.76 -5.18 12.11
CA LEU A 429 6.78 -5.59 13.11
C LEU A 429 7.17 -5.14 14.52
N ASP A 430 8.45 -5.28 14.89
CA ASP A 430 8.99 -4.77 16.16
C ASP A 430 8.82 -3.24 16.24
N PHE A 431 9.14 -2.52 15.15
CA PHE A 431 8.96 -1.09 15.10
C PHE A 431 7.49 -0.66 15.21
N VAL A 432 6.57 -1.34 14.52
CA VAL A 432 5.12 -1.10 14.64
C VAL A 432 4.67 -1.33 16.08
N HIS A 433 5.08 -2.44 16.71
CA HIS A 433 4.67 -2.74 18.08
C HIS A 433 5.18 -1.68 19.06
N ASN A 434 6.46 -1.31 18.95
CA ASN A 434 7.07 -0.30 19.80
C ASN A 434 6.44 1.09 19.60
N THR A 435 6.29 1.54 18.37
CA THR A 435 5.68 2.85 18.07
C THR A 435 4.23 2.95 18.52
N ASN A 436 3.46 1.87 18.43
CA ASN A 436 2.10 1.82 18.96
C ASN A 436 2.09 1.84 20.49
N ARG A 437 2.97 1.07 21.14
CA ARG A 437 3.09 1.03 22.61
C ARG A 437 3.43 2.40 23.21
N PHE A 438 4.27 3.19 22.53
CA PHE A 438 4.63 4.55 22.96
C PHE A 438 3.65 5.64 22.46
N GLY A 439 2.64 5.29 21.67
CA GLY A 439 1.68 6.26 21.12
C GLY A 439 2.24 7.19 20.03
N LEU A 440 3.45 6.92 19.52
CA LEU A 440 4.10 7.73 18.48
C LEU A 440 3.27 7.77 17.18
N ARG A 441 2.61 6.66 16.85
CA ARG A 441 1.71 6.54 15.70
C ARG A 441 0.60 7.61 15.75
N ASN A 442 -0.09 7.71 16.89
CA ASN A 442 -1.18 8.68 17.10
C ASN A 442 -0.66 10.11 17.07
N HIS A 443 0.52 10.35 17.66
CA HIS A 443 1.17 11.65 17.64
C HIS A 443 1.49 12.11 16.20
N TRP A 444 2.12 11.26 15.37
CA TRP A 444 2.43 11.62 13.99
C TRP A 444 1.19 11.80 13.12
N GLU A 445 0.16 10.97 13.30
CA GLU A 445 -1.14 11.13 12.64
C GLU A 445 -1.76 12.49 12.96
N PHE A 446 -1.74 12.87 14.24
CA PHE A 446 -2.28 14.15 14.69
C PHE A 446 -1.49 15.35 14.16
N THR A 447 -0.17 15.34 14.32
CA THR A 447 0.72 16.44 13.91
C THR A 447 0.69 16.65 12.40
N ALA A 448 0.76 15.58 11.60
CA ALA A 448 0.67 15.71 10.14
C ALA A 448 -0.71 16.22 9.69
N GLY A 449 -1.77 15.73 10.35
CA GLY A 449 -3.13 16.19 10.13
C GLY A 449 -3.30 17.69 10.38
N GLN A 450 -2.83 18.17 11.54
CA GLN A 450 -2.85 19.59 11.89
C GLN A 450 -2.06 20.45 10.88
N ASN A 451 -0.83 20.03 10.53
CA ASN A 451 0.01 20.76 9.58
C ASN A 451 -0.61 20.84 8.18
N THR A 452 -1.26 19.77 7.72
CA THR A 452 -1.96 19.75 6.43
C THR A 452 -3.11 20.73 6.45
N MET A 453 -3.90 20.68 7.52
CA MET A 453 -5.08 21.51 7.65
C MET A 453 -4.72 22.98 7.78
N SER A 454 -3.72 23.34 8.60
CA SER A 454 -3.24 24.71 8.71
C SER A 454 -2.66 25.25 7.40
N ASN A 455 -1.95 24.42 6.61
CA ASN A 455 -1.44 24.82 5.30
C ASN A 455 -2.56 25.08 4.28
N VAL A 456 -3.62 24.26 4.28
CA VAL A 456 -4.76 24.45 3.36
C VAL A 456 -5.63 25.61 3.81
N HIS A 457 -5.95 25.69 5.11
CA HIS A 457 -6.75 26.78 5.65
C HIS A 457 -6.02 28.12 5.65
N SER A 458 -4.70 28.20 5.82
CA SER A 458 -3.98 29.48 5.66
C SER A 458 -4.06 30.00 4.22
N ARG A 459 -4.01 29.10 3.22
CA ARG A 459 -4.27 29.45 1.81
C ARG A 459 -5.71 29.92 1.59
N LEU A 460 -6.67 29.31 2.27
CA LEU A 460 -8.09 29.69 2.19
C LEU A 460 -8.43 30.95 3.02
N ALA A 461 -7.81 31.16 4.19
CA ALA A 461 -8.02 32.27 5.10
C ALA A 461 -7.50 33.59 4.52
N ASN A 462 -6.43 33.54 3.72
CA ASN A 462 -6.03 34.68 2.88
C ASN A 462 -7.10 35.06 1.83
N THR A 463 -8.09 34.19 1.60
CA THR A 463 -9.21 34.40 0.67
C THR A 463 -10.55 34.64 1.38
N SER A 464 -10.73 34.16 2.62
CA SER A 464 -11.98 34.27 3.39
C SER A 464 -11.75 35.03 4.70
N ARG A 465 -12.27 36.26 4.78
CA ARG A 465 -12.37 37.04 6.03
C ARG A 465 -13.01 36.18 7.12
N GLU A 466 -12.36 36.16 8.29
CA GLU A 466 -12.91 35.61 9.53
C GLU A 466 -14.28 36.23 9.81
N VAL A 467 -15.34 35.44 9.64
CA VAL A 467 -16.68 35.82 10.10
C VAL A 467 -16.89 35.12 11.43
N ASN A 468 -16.51 35.80 12.51
CA ASN A 468 -16.97 35.47 13.85
C ASN A 468 -18.51 35.63 13.87
N LEU A 469 -19.22 34.52 14.03
CA LEU A 469 -20.67 34.44 14.08
C LEU A 469 -21.19 34.82 15.48
N ASP A 470 -21.02 36.08 15.87
CA ASP A 470 -21.95 36.70 16.82
C ASP A 470 -23.04 37.40 16.00
N PHE A 471 -24.27 36.89 16.09
CA PHE A 471 -25.38 37.34 15.25
C PHE A 471 -25.76 38.79 15.58
N LYS A 472 -25.29 39.73 14.75
CA LYS A 472 -25.78 41.12 14.69
C LYS A 472 -26.55 41.29 13.39
N PRO A 473 -27.80 41.80 13.41
CA PRO A 473 -28.53 42.09 12.19
C PRO A 473 -27.82 43.21 11.42
N THR A 474 -27.18 42.88 10.31
CA THR A 474 -26.48 43.83 9.44
C THR A 474 -27.39 44.27 8.30
N PRO A 475 -27.43 45.57 7.95
CA PRO A 475 -28.13 46.03 6.76
C PRO A 475 -27.51 45.44 5.49
N LEU A 476 -28.33 45.21 4.45
CA LEU A 476 -27.81 44.76 3.15
C LEU A 476 -26.75 45.74 2.63
N ASN A 477 -25.57 45.23 2.34
CA ASN A 477 -24.48 46.04 1.81
C ASN A 477 -24.42 45.89 0.28
N ILE A 478 -23.92 46.91 -0.41
CA ILE A 478 -23.66 46.86 -1.87
C ILE A 478 -22.65 45.74 -2.20
N GLU A 479 -21.80 45.38 -1.23
CA GLU A 479 -20.91 44.22 -1.34
C GLU A 479 -21.66 42.88 -1.50
N ASP A 480 -22.84 42.72 -0.89
CA ASP A 480 -23.64 41.49 -0.98
C ASP A 480 -24.20 41.29 -2.41
N LEU A 481 -24.34 42.39 -3.16
CA LEU A 481 -24.76 42.42 -4.57
C LEU A 481 -23.58 42.44 -5.56
N LYS A 482 -22.33 42.50 -5.08
CA LYS A 482 -21.12 42.67 -5.92
C LYS A 482 -20.94 41.58 -6.96
N TRP A 483 -21.27 40.34 -6.61
CA TRP A 483 -21.18 39.21 -7.52
C TRP A 483 -22.23 39.27 -8.62
N LEU A 484 -23.43 39.76 -8.31
CA LEU A 484 -24.48 39.99 -9.30
C LEU A 484 -24.01 41.01 -10.34
N TRP A 485 -23.43 42.14 -9.90
CA TRP A 485 -22.90 43.17 -10.79
C TRP A 485 -21.72 42.72 -11.65
N LYS A 486 -20.77 41.95 -11.07
CA LYS A 486 -19.65 41.40 -11.83
C LYS A 486 -20.10 40.41 -12.90
N LEU A 487 -21.03 39.52 -12.55
CA LEU A 487 -21.60 38.55 -13.48
C LEU A 487 -22.28 39.28 -14.65
N LEU A 488 -23.03 40.34 -14.35
CA LEU A 488 -23.66 41.19 -15.36
C LEU A 488 -22.62 41.79 -16.34
N CYS A 489 -21.54 42.38 -15.84
CA CYS A 489 -20.48 42.98 -16.67
C CYS A 489 -19.79 41.95 -17.57
N ILE A 490 -19.49 40.76 -17.07
CA ILE A 490 -18.85 39.68 -17.84
C ILE A 490 -19.79 39.20 -18.95
N CYS A 491 -21.07 38.96 -18.62
CA CYS A 491 -22.06 38.52 -19.60
C CYS A 491 -22.22 39.53 -20.74
N TYR A 492 -22.26 40.84 -20.43
CA TYR A 492 -22.31 41.88 -21.46
C TYR A 492 -21.03 41.99 -22.28
N GLY A 493 -19.86 41.85 -21.66
CA GLY A 493 -18.58 41.87 -22.37
C GLY A 493 -18.45 40.74 -23.39
N VAL A 494 -18.83 39.52 -22.99
CA VAL A 494 -18.83 38.35 -23.89
C VAL A 494 -19.84 38.53 -25.03
N ALA A 495 -21.04 39.02 -24.73
CA ALA A 495 -22.04 39.30 -25.77
C ALA A 495 -21.53 40.34 -26.79
N GLY A 496 -20.82 41.38 -26.32
CA GLY A 496 -20.21 42.39 -27.19
C GLY A 496 -19.12 41.81 -28.11
N LEU A 497 -18.26 40.92 -27.60
CA LEU A 497 -17.22 40.29 -28.40
C LEU A 497 -17.79 39.38 -29.50
N VAL A 498 -18.85 38.62 -29.18
CA VAL A 498 -19.54 37.79 -30.18
C VAL A 498 -20.16 38.64 -31.27
N PHE A 499 -20.80 39.75 -30.91
CA PHE A 499 -21.39 40.70 -31.87
C PHE A 499 -20.35 41.29 -32.82
N ILE A 500 -19.17 41.69 -32.31
CA ILE A 500 -18.07 42.17 -33.14
C ILE A 500 -17.57 41.07 -34.09
N GLY A 501 -17.46 39.84 -33.61
CA GLY A 501 -17.08 38.68 -34.43
C GLY A 501 -18.04 38.41 -35.58
N GLU A 502 -19.35 38.46 -35.34
CA GLU A 502 -20.38 38.28 -36.37
C GLU A 502 -20.30 39.36 -37.45
N ILE A 503 -20.03 40.62 -37.07
CA ILE A 503 -19.86 41.73 -38.02
C ILE A 503 -18.63 41.54 -38.92
N CYS A 504 -17.51 41.09 -38.34
CA CYS A 504 -16.28 40.83 -39.09
C CYS A 504 -16.46 39.68 -40.09
N ILE A 505 -17.14 38.60 -39.69
CA ILE A 505 -17.43 37.45 -40.56
C ILE A 505 -18.38 37.87 -41.69
N GLY A 506 -19.42 38.66 -41.39
CA GLY A 506 -20.34 39.17 -42.41
C GLY A 506 -19.66 40.06 -43.45
N HIS A 507 -18.73 40.92 -43.04
CA HIS A 507 -17.93 41.74 -43.96
C HIS A 507 -17.01 40.89 -44.86
N TRP A 508 -16.38 39.85 -44.30
CA TRP A 508 -15.51 38.96 -45.05
C TRP A 508 -16.26 38.12 -46.09
N GLN A 509 -17.47 37.66 -45.76
CA GLN A 509 -18.31 36.89 -46.68
C GLN A 509 -18.81 37.75 -47.85
N LYS A 510 -19.20 39.01 -47.58
CA LYS A 510 -19.64 39.95 -48.63
C LYS A 510 -18.52 40.26 -49.62
N LYS A 511 -17.30 40.52 -49.13
CA LYS A 511 -16.11 40.75 -49.97
C LYS A 511 -15.71 39.54 -50.83
N ARG A 512 -16.12 38.34 -50.43
CA ARG A 512 -15.87 37.09 -51.17
C ARG A 512 -16.94 36.84 -52.25
N ALA A 513 -18.21 37.11 -51.94
CA ALA A 513 -19.30 37.04 -52.91
C ALA A 513 -19.11 38.03 -54.08
N ASP A 514 -18.58 39.22 -53.80
CA ASP A 514 -18.26 40.22 -54.83
C ASP A 514 -17.08 39.78 -55.74
N ARG A 515 -16.26 38.80 -55.34
CA ARG A 515 -15.23 38.19 -56.20
C ARG A 515 -15.78 37.09 -57.11
N ASP A 516 -16.75 36.33 -56.65
CA ASP A 516 -17.28 35.16 -57.38
C ASP A 516 -18.32 35.55 -58.45
N ALA A 517 -18.94 36.72 -58.34
CA ALA A 517 -19.91 37.25 -59.32
C ALA A 517 -19.30 37.65 -60.69
N PHE A 518 -17.98 37.55 -60.88
CA PHE A 518 -17.29 38.00 -62.10
C PHE A 518 -17.04 36.89 -63.15
N ILE A 519 -17.62 35.68 -62.99
CA ILE A 519 -17.45 34.58 -63.96
C ILE A 519 -18.81 34.23 -64.62
N PRO A 520 -19.08 34.63 -65.87
CA PRO A 520 -20.34 34.30 -66.55
C PRO A 520 -20.24 32.99 -67.35
N THR A 521 -21.24 32.12 -67.22
CA THR A 521 -21.43 30.96 -68.10
C THR A 521 -22.73 31.09 -68.90
N GLN A 522 -22.57 30.93 -70.21
CA GLN A 522 -23.56 31.05 -71.28
C GLN A 522 -24.56 29.87 -71.30
N TYR A 523 -25.83 30.18 -71.61
CA TYR A 523 -26.70 29.62 -72.69
C TYR A 523 -26.44 28.15 -73.13
N ILE A 524 -27.40 27.24 -73.36
CA ILE A 524 -28.66 27.21 -74.16
C ILE A 524 -29.33 25.82 -73.87
N PRO A 525 -30.43 25.43 -74.53
CA PRO A 525 -31.83 25.87 -74.46
C PRO A 525 -32.72 25.00 -73.56
#